data_AF-A0A937ZVM6-F1
#
_entry.id   AF-A0A937ZVM6-F1
#
_cell.length_a   1.000
_cell.length_b   1.000
_cell.length_c   1.000
_cell.angle_alpha   90.00
_cell.angle_beta   90.00
_cell.angle_gamma   90.00
#
_symmetry.space_group_name_H-M   'P 1'
#
loop_
_entity.id
_entity.type
_entity.pdbx_description
1 polymer ?
#
loop_
_entity_poly.entity_id
_entity_poly.type
_entity_poly.pdbx_seq_one_letter_code
_entity_poly.pdbx_strand_id
1 'polypeptide(L)' 'MAVNLSIKNAPDEVLQGLRRRAEKHHRSLQGEMLAILEEAVRGSRRLTVYEVLAEVRRLGLHTPREAAADTRADRDAR' A
#
# COMPACT_ATOMS: atom_id res chain seq x y z
N MET A 1 -17.62 -16.31 10.05
CA MET A 1 -18.10 -17.43 9.20
C MET A 1 -17.06 -17.65 8.11
N ALA A 2 -16.57 -18.87 7.92
CA ALA A 2 -15.69 -19.19 6.81
C ALA A 2 -16.53 -19.38 5.55
N VAL A 3 -16.22 -18.62 4.49
CA VAL A 3 -16.89 -18.72 3.18
C VAL A 3 -15.88 -19.30 2.20
N ASN A 4 -16.23 -20.42 1.56
CA ASN A 4 -15.39 -21.04 0.54
C ASN A 4 -15.80 -20.54 -0.84
N LEU A 5 -14.85 -20.01 -1.59
CA LEU A 5 -15.02 -19.61 -3.00
C LEU A 5 -14.37 -20.68 -3.88
N SER A 6 -15.12 -21.17 -4.88
CA SER A 6 -14.63 -22.11 -5.87
C SER A 6 -14.85 -21.55 -7.26
N ILE A 7 -13.80 -21.57 -8.09
CA ILE A 7 -13.84 -21.13 -9.48
C ILE A 7 -13.84 -22.41 -10.34
N LYS A 8 -14.91 -22.61 -11.11
CA LYS A 8 -15.00 -23.72 -12.07
C LYS A 8 -14.38 -23.32 -13.40
N ASN A 9 -13.76 -24.27 -14.09
CA ASN A 9 -13.20 -24.10 -15.44
C ASN A 9 -12.17 -22.98 -15.56
N ALA A 10 -11.30 -22.83 -14.55
CA ALA A 10 -10.18 -21.88 -14.64
C ALA A 10 -9.18 -22.36 -15.72
N PRO A 11 -8.82 -21.52 -16.71
CA PRO A 11 -7.82 -21.88 -17.70
C PRO A 11 -6.47 -22.18 -17.03
N ASP A 12 -5.75 -23.19 -17.53
CA ASP A 12 -4.46 -23.61 -16.97
C ASP A 12 -3.43 -22.48 -16.94
N GLU A 13 -3.42 -21.62 -17.96
CA GLU A 13 -2.54 -20.45 -18.04
C GLU A 13 -2.76 -19.48 -16.88
N VAL A 14 -4.02 -19.29 -16.47
CA VAL A 14 -4.39 -18.44 -15.34
C VAL A 14 -3.92 -19.07 -14.03
N LEU A 15 -4.11 -20.39 -13.86
CA LEU A 15 -3.62 -21.13 -12.69
C LEU A 15 -2.09 -21.06 -12.58
N GLN A 16 -1.37 -21.22 -13.68
CA GLN A 16 0.09 -21.09 -13.71
C GLN A 16 0.55 -19.67 -13.42
N GLY A 17 -0.14 -18.66 -13.96
CA GLY A 17 0.11 -17.26 -13.63
C GLY A 17 -0.06 -16.98 -12.13
N LEU A 18 -1.15 -17.51 -11.54
CA LEU A 18 -1.45 -17.33 -10.12
C LEU A 18 -0.40 -18.02 -9.23
N ARG A 19 0.05 -19.24 -9.59
CA ARG A 19 1.11 -19.97 -8.87
C ARG A 19 2.43 -19.19 -8.86
N ARG A 20 2.89 -18.74 -10.03
CA ARG A 20 4.13 -17.94 -10.13
C ARG A 20 4.05 -16.66 -9.31
N ARG A 21 2.89 -15.99 -9.34
CA ARG A 21 2.65 -14.78 -8.55
C ARG A 21 2.66 -15.09 -7.05
N ALA A 22 2.01 -16.17 -6.62
CA ALA A 22 2.00 -16.60 -5.22
C ALA A 22 3.41 -16.93 -4.70
N GLU A 23 4.21 -17.65 -5.48
CA GLU A 23 5.63 -17.93 -5.17
C GLU A 23 6.44 -16.64 -5.00
N LYS A 24 6.29 -15.70 -5.93
CA LYS A 24 6.96 -14.38 -5.87
C LYS A 24 6.59 -13.58 -4.62
N HIS A 25 5.33 -13.68 -4.18
CA HIS A 25 4.85 -13.00 -2.98
C HIS A 25 5.00 -13.82 -1.70
N HIS A 26 5.61 -15.01 -1.76
CA HIS A 26 5.77 -15.94 -0.65
C HIS A 26 4.44 -16.28 0.05
N ARG A 27 3.38 -16.47 -0.75
CA ARG A 27 2.03 -16.80 -0.27
C ARG A 27 1.58 -18.15 -0.82
N SER A 28 0.62 -18.77 -0.12
CA SER A 28 -0.13 -19.90 -0.69
C SER A 28 -1.00 -19.43 -1.86
N LEU A 29 -1.40 -20.36 -2.73
CA LEU A 29 -2.30 -20.05 -3.85
C LEU A 29 -3.61 -19.39 -3.37
N GLN A 30 -4.19 -19.93 -2.30
CA GLN A 30 -5.39 -19.38 -1.67
C GLN A 30 -5.13 -17.99 -1.09
N GLY A 31 -3.99 -17.77 -0.45
CA GLY A 31 -3.60 -16.47 0.10
C GLY A 31 -3.41 -15.41 -0.99
N GLU A 32 -2.81 -15.78 -2.12
CA GLU A 32 -2.66 -14.86 -3.25
C GLU A 32 -4.00 -14.54 -3.90
N MET A 33 -4.89 -15.52 -4.05
CA MET A 33 -6.24 -15.29 -4.55
C MET A 33 -7.02 -14.33 -3.65
N LEU A 34 -6.91 -14.50 -2.33
CA LEU A 34 -7.54 -13.59 -1.37
C LEU A 34 -6.95 -12.18 -1.47
N ALA A 35 -5.62 -12.04 -1.58
CA ALA A 35 -4.97 -10.74 -1.72
C ALA A 35 -5.43 -9.98 -2.97
N ILE A 36 -5.56 -10.67 -4.12
CA ILE A 36 -6.07 -10.08 -5.37
C ILE A 36 -7.52 -9.64 -5.21
N LEU A 37 -8.36 -10.46 -4.58
CA LEU A 37 -9.76 -10.11 -4.33
C LEU A 37 -9.89 -8.93 -3.37
N GLU A 38 -9.08 -8.87 -2.32
CA GLU A 38 -9.05 -7.74 -1.40
C GLU A 38 -8.62 -6.45 -2.11
N GLU A 39 -7.60 -6.50 -2.96
CA GLU A 39 -7.16 -5.35 -3.76
C GLU A 39 -8.26 -4.88 -4.73
N ALA A 40 -8.91 -5.81 -5.41
CA ALA A 40 -9.99 -5.52 -6.35
C ALA A 40 -11.24 -4.94 -5.66
N VAL A 41 -11.62 -5.47 -4.49
CA VAL A 41 -12.82 -5.06 -3.75
C VAL A 41 -12.60 -3.78 -2.96
N ARG A 42 -11.44 -3.60 -2.33
CA ARG A 42 -11.11 -2.32 -1.68
C ARG A 42 -11.17 -1.19 -2.69
N GLY A 43 -10.95 -1.51 -3.98
CA GLY A 43 -10.65 -0.55 -5.00
C GLY A 43 -9.36 0.17 -4.63
N SER A 44 -8.62 0.66 -5.60
CA SER A 44 -7.80 1.81 -5.28
C SER A 44 -8.78 2.91 -4.90
N ARG A 45 -9.11 3.09 -3.61
CA ARG A 45 -9.52 4.42 -3.12
C ARG A 45 -8.31 5.29 -3.40
N ARG A 46 -8.26 5.82 -4.62
CA ARG A 46 -7.28 6.79 -5.03
C ARG A 46 -7.63 8.01 -4.22
N LEU A 47 -6.94 8.17 -3.10
CA LEU A 47 -7.01 9.41 -2.35
C LEU A 47 -6.52 10.49 -3.31
N THR A 48 -7.36 11.50 -3.49
CA THR A 48 -6.92 12.73 -4.12
C THR A 48 -5.77 13.32 -3.30
N VAL A 49 -4.92 14.11 -3.95
CA VAL A 49 -3.82 14.82 -3.27
C VAL A 49 -4.35 15.63 -2.07
N TYR A 50 -5.55 16.19 -2.18
CA TYR A 50 -6.20 16.93 -1.10
C TYR A 50 -6.62 16.04 0.08
N GLU A 51 -7.14 14.84 -0.17
CA GLU A 51 -7.47 13.89 0.92
C GLU A 51 -6.21 13.41 1.65
N VAL A 52 -5.13 13.13 0.92
CA VAL A 52 -3.83 12.79 1.53
C VAL A 52 -3.32 13.95 2.38
N LEU A 53 -3.38 15.18 1.87
CA LEU A 53 -2.93 16.37 2.60
C LEU A 53 -3.78 16.62 3.87
N ALA A 54 -5.10 16.44 3.79
CA ALA A 54 -5.99 16.56 4.94
C ALA A 54 -5.64 15.54 6.03
N GLU A 55 -5.34 14.30 5.63
CA GLU A 55 -4.96 13.23 6.53
C GLU A 55 -3.63 13.49 7.23
N VAL A 56 -2.62 13.94 6.47
CA VAL A 56 -1.30 14.33 7.01
C VAL A 56 -1.42 15.49 8.00
N ARG A 57 -2.26 16.49 7.71
CA ARG A 57 -2.52 17.61 8.62
C ARG A 57 -3.19 17.16 9.92
N ARG A 58 -4.15 16.24 9.84
CA ARG A 58 -4.85 15.68 11.00
C ARG A 58 -3.92 14.89 11.92
N LEU A 59 -2.89 14.24 11.37
CA LEU A 59 -1.87 13.55 12.15
C LEU A 59 -0.95 14.49 12.93
N GLY A 60 -1.01 15.81 12.70
CA GLY A 60 -0.21 16.79 13.44
C GLY A 60 1.29 16.63 13.23
N LEU A 61 1.70 16.03 12.10
CA LEU A 61 3.10 15.83 11.79
C LEU A 61 3.76 17.18 11.51
N HIS A 62 4.80 17.49 12.28
CA HIS A 62 5.63 18.66 12.07
C HIS A 62 7.03 18.19 11.72
N THR A 63 7.58 18.70 10.62
CA THR A 63 9.01 18.57 10.36
C THR A 63 9.78 19.40 11.38
N PRO A 64 10.79 18.82 12.05
CA PRO A 64 11.69 19.56 12.92
C PRO A 64 12.25 20.79 12.20
N ARG A 65 12.32 21.93 12.88
CA ARG A 65 12.87 23.19 12.34
C ARG A 65 14.40 23.23 12.37
N GLU A 66 15.05 22.09 12.12
CA GLU A 66 16.51 21.95 12.13
C GLU A 66 17.15 22.90 11.12
N ALA A 67 16.66 22.92 9.88
CA ALA A 67 17.18 23.80 8.83
C ALA A 67 17.15 25.31 9.19
N ALA A 68 16.11 25.75 9.93
CA ALA A 68 16.00 27.14 10.35
C ALA A 68 16.90 27.47 11.55
N ALA A 69 17.23 26.47 12.38
CA ALA A 69 18.20 26.61 13.45
C ALA A 69 19.63 26.66 12.87
N ASP A 70 19.95 25.76 11.93
CA ASP A 70 21.24 25.69 11.26
C ASP A 70 21.56 27.00 10.51
N THR A 71 20.59 27.53 9.74
CA THR A 71 20.76 28.82 9.03
C THR A 71 21.03 29.99 9.99
N ARG A 72 20.44 29.97 11.20
CA ARG A 72 20.68 31.02 12.21
C ARG A 72 22.03 30.86 12.86
N ALA A 73 22.44 29.62 13.17
CA ALA A 73 23.77 29.33 13.71
C ALA A 73 24.87 29.81 12.76
N ASP A 74 24.75 29.53 11.46
CA ASP A 74 25.71 29.98 10.44
C ASP A 74 25.75 31.50 10.30
N ARG A 75 24.62 32.19 10.47
CA ARG A 75 24.54 33.65 10.43
C ARG A 75 25.17 34.29 11.66
N ASP A 76 24.85 33.78 12.84
CA ASP A 76 25.24 34.39 14.13
C ASP A 76 26.71 34.07 14.48
N ALA A 77 27.36 33.16 13.74
CA ALA A 77 28.78 32.84 13.83
C ALA A 77 29.69 33.73 12.97
N ARG A 78 29.16 34.77 12.29
CA ARG A 78 29.93 35.79 11.55
C ARG A 78 30.02 37.09 12.33
#